data_AF-A0A967HGH5-F1
#
_entry.id   AF-A0A967HGH5-F1
#
_cell.length_a   1.000
_cell.length_b   1.000
_cell.length_c   1.000
_cell.angle_alpha   90.00
_cell.angle_beta   90.00
_cell.angle_gamma   90.00
#
_symmetry.space_group_name_H-M   'P 1'
#
loop_
_entity.id
_entity.type
_entity.pdbx_description
1 polymer ?
#
loop_
_entity_poly.entity_id
_entity_poly.type
_entity_poly.pdbx_seq_one_letter_code
_entity_poly.pdbx_strand_id
1 'polypeptide(L)'
;MMRPGNRPAALELRGTLRRALAETMEEADSRVRMLRLARDDLTRAVEAHPHLARAWWNLSEVLRLRGEFDASLRAAERALAEDAFLEDARQVYRQLFYTAFEQEQNERAARWCAEGRRRFPHTADLILCRLLILATVDTIPPDPGAVAAVADTVVRNVAPADSGAWRAYVDMQLAKTFARAGQADSAEAYIGRAHGGAFQAWLGYDEAHTRLLLGQRDSALVLLAGYLEIQPGRAEYWPRDWWLRDLWTDPRFRELLGTTAD
;
A
#
# COMPACT_ATOMS: atom_id res chain seq x y z
N MET A 1 23.13 35.50 -0.07
CA MET A 1 22.63 35.00 -1.37
C MET A 1 22.64 33.48 -1.33
N MET A 2 21.49 32.82 -1.52
CA MET A 2 21.39 31.35 -1.42
C MET A 2 22.05 30.70 -2.65
N ARG A 3 22.92 29.69 -2.43
CA ARG A 3 23.53 28.92 -3.53
C ARG A 3 22.42 28.35 -4.42
N PRO A 4 22.56 28.32 -5.77
CA PRO A 4 21.51 27.88 -6.68
C PRO A 4 20.92 26.50 -6.34
N GLY A 5 21.77 25.55 -5.93
CA GLY A 5 21.36 24.20 -5.50
C GLY A 5 20.68 24.11 -4.12
N ASN A 6 20.50 25.23 -3.42
CA ASN A 6 19.75 25.33 -2.17
C ASN A 6 18.42 26.10 -2.35
N ARG A 7 18.07 26.55 -3.56
CA ARG A 7 16.76 27.14 -3.81
C ARG A 7 15.65 26.10 -3.58
N PRO A 8 14.48 26.48 -3.06
CA PRO A 8 13.40 25.54 -2.72
C PRO A 8 13.04 24.59 -3.87
N ALA A 9 12.83 25.12 -5.08
CA ALA A 9 12.53 24.31 -6.27
C ALA A 9 13.67 23.34 -6.66
N ALA A 10 14.94 23.72 -6.45
CA ALA A 10 16.06 22.84 -6.72
C ALA A 10 16.17 21.71 -5.67
N LEU A 11 15.85 22.01 -4.41
CA LEU A 11 15.76 21.01 -3.34
C LEU A 11 14.60 20.05 -3.59
N GLU A 12 13.42 20.56 -3.95
CA GLU A 12 12.26 19.74 -4.34
C GLU A 12 12.62 18.77 -5.46
N LEU A 13 13.16 19.28 -6.57
CA LEU A 13 13.51 18.44 -7.72
C LEU A 13 14.55 17.38 -7.35
N ARG A 14 15.60 17.76 -6.62
CA ARG A 14 16.65 16.83 -6.20
C ARG A 14 16.12 15.76 -5.24
N GLY A 15 15.25 16.14 -4.31
CA GLY A 15 14.58 15.21 -3.41
C GLY A 15 13.66 14.24 -4.15
N THR A 16 12.87 14.75 -5.10
CA THR A 16 12.01 13.94 -5.97
C THR A 16 12.80 12.92 -6.78
N LEU A 17 13.92 13.34 -7.39
CA LEU A 17 14.79 12.44 -8.15
C LEU A 17 15.46 11.39 -7.26
N ARG A 18 15.87 11.76 -6.04
CA ARG A 18 16.43 10.80 -5.07
C ARG A 18 15.40 9.76 -4.61
N ARG A 19 14.13 10.16 -4.42
CA ARG A 19 13.03 9.21 -4.16
C ARG A 19 12.88 8.24 -5.33
N ALA A 20 12.75 8.76 -6.55
CA ALA A 20 12.59 7.92 -7.75
C ALA A 20 13.77 6.96 -7.94
N LEU A 21 15.01 7.42 -7.71
CA LEU A 21 16.19 6.57 -7.77
C LEU A 21 16.18 5.47 -6.71
N ALA A 22 15.65 5.74 -5.51
CA ALA A 22 15.55 4.73 -4.46
C ALA A 22 14.62 3.56 -4.86
N GLU A 23 13.62 3.80 -5.71
CA GLU A 23 12.69 2.77 -6.20
C GLU A 23 13.35 1.79 -7.18
N THR A 24 14.42 2.21 -7.86
CA THR A 24 15.16 1.39 -8.82
C THR A 24 16.41 0.74 -8.23
N MET A 25 16.68 0.94 -6.94
CA MET A 25 17.87 0.42 -6.27
C MET A 25 17.62 -1.00 -5.74
N GLU A 26 18.48 -1.94 -6.14
CA GLU A 26 18.47 -3.33 -5.66
C GLU A 26 19.04 -3.44 -4.23
N GLU A 27 20.14 -2.73 -3.96
CA GLU A 27 20.79 -2.73 -2.65
C GLU A 27 19.98 -1.95 -1.60
N ALA A 28 19.67 -2.63 -0.49
CA ALA A 28 18.89 -2.06 0.61
C ALA A 28 19.54 -0.80 1.22
N ASP A 29 20.86 -0.83 1.46
CA ASP A 29 21.60 0.30 2.05
C ASP A 29 21.60 1.53 1.15
N SER A 30 21.82 1.33 -0.15
CA SER A 30 21.77 2.38 -1.16
C SER A 30 20.37 3.03 -1.20
N ARG A 31 19.31 2.21 -1.18
CA ARG A 31 17.92 2.67 -1.11
C ARG A 31 17.64 3.48 0.17
N VAL A 32 18.01 2.96 1.35
CA VAL A 32 17.83 3.66 2.64
C VAL A 32 18.56 5.00 2.64
N ARG A 33 19.78 5.03 2.12
CA ARG A 33 20.57 6.27 1.98
C ARG A 33 19.87 7.27 1.06
N MET A 34 19.36 6.83 -0.10
CA MET A 34 18.65 7.72 -1.02
C MET A 34 17.35 8.26 -0.44
N LEU A 35 16.56 7.43 0.25
CA LEU A 35 15.35 7.90 0.94
C LEU A 35 15.68 8.92 2.03
N ARG A 36 16.77 8.74 2.78
CA ARG A 36 17.21 9.73 3.77
C ARG A 36 17.58 11.06 3.10
N LEU A 37 18.36 11.01 2.03
CA LEU A 37 18.77 12.21 1.29
C LEU A 37 17.60 12.91 0.59
N ALA A 38 16.60 12.14 0.14
CA ALA A 38 15.36 12.68 -0.42
C ALA A 38 14.57 13.44 0.65
N ARG A 39 14.38 12.81 1.82
CA ARG A 39 13.70 13.42 2.98
C ARG A 39 14.37 14.74 3.37
N ASP A 40 15.68 14.74 3.55
CA ASP A 40 16.43 15.91 4.00
C ASP A 40 16.31 17.08 3.00
N ASP A 41 16.31 16.81 1.70
CA ASP A 41 16.08 17.83 0.68
C ASP A 41 14.65 18.37 0.68
N LEU A 42 13.66 17.47 0.74
CA LEU A 42 12.25 17.82 0.68
C LEU A 42 11.81 18.60 1.93
N THR A 43 12.29 18.20 3.11
CA THR A 43 12.08 18.95 4.36
C THR A 43 12.61 20.38 4.22
N ARG A 44 13.84 20.55 3.74
CA ARG A 44 14.42 21.89 3.52
C ARG A 44 13.67 22.69 2.46
N ALA A 45 13.11 22.02 1.44
CA ALA A 45 12.31 22.68 0.42
C ALA A 45 11.02 23.26 1.02
N VAL A 46 10.29 22.47 1.82
CA VAL A 46 9.03 22.91 2.42
C VAL A 46 9.20 23.88 3.58
N GLU A 47 10.32 23.81 4.31
CA GLU A 47 10.69 24.82 5.32
C GLU A 47 10.99 26.17 4.68
N ALA A 48 11.68 26.17 3.52
CA ALA A 48 12.04 27.39 2.82
C ALA A 48 10.89 27.96 1.97
N HIS A 49 9.97 27.12 1.49
CA HIS A 49 8.80 27.54 0.73
C HIS A 49 7.58 26.63 1.02
N PRO A 50 6.78 26.96 2.05
CA PRO A 50 5.69 26.09 2.53
C PRO A 50 4.54 25.85 1.55
N HIS A 51 4.48 26.61 0.45
CA HIS A 51 3.44 26.51 -0.58
C HIS A 51 3.79 25.54 -1.73
N LEU A 52 4.90 24.82 -1.65
CA LEU A 52 5.27 23.82 -2.64
C LEU A 52 4.48 22.52 -2.41
N ALA A 53 3.26 22.44 -2.94
CA ALA A 53 2.39 21.27 -2.83
C ALA A 53 3.08 19.97 -3.28
N ARG A 54 3.80 20.00 -4.40
CA ARG A 54 4.56 18.86 -4.92
C ARG A 54 5.70 18.42 -3.99
N ALA A 55 6.36 19.36 -3.31
CA ALA A 55 7.38 19.03 -2.31
C ALA A 55 6.75 18.33 -1.09
N TRP A 56 5.59 18.79 -0.62
CA TRP A 56 4.83 18.14 0.44
C TRP A 56 4.37 16.74 0.05
N TRP A 57 3.86 16.55 -1.17
CA TRP A 57 3.46 15.24 -1.67
C TRP A 57 4.65 14.28 -1.73
N ASN A 58 5.76 14.66 -2.36
CA ASN A 58 6.96 13.82 -2.43
C ASN A 58 7.54 13.53 -1.03
N LEU A 59 7.48 14.49 -0.11
CA LEU A 59 7.88 14.28 1.28
C LEU A 59 6.99 13.21 1.94
N SER A 60 5.67 13.25 1.71
CA SER A 60 4.75 12.24 2.24
C SER A 60 5.06 10.83 1.74
N GLU A 61 5.42 10.66 0.47
CA GLU A 61 5.84 9.38 -0.10
C GLU A 61 7.10 8.86 0.57
N VAL A 62 8.14 9.70 0.65
CA VAL A 62 9.41 9.33 1.29
C VAL A 62 9.20 8.94 2.76
N LEU A 63 8.35 9.68 3.49
CA LEU A 63 8.04 9.37 4.88
C LEU A 63 7.31 8.02 5.01
N ARG A 64 6.34 7.71 4.13
CA ARG A 64 5.65 6.40 4.15
C ARG A 64 6.62 5.25 3.86
N LEU A 65 7.47 5.40 2.84
CA LEU A 65 8.48 4.40 2.48
C LEU A 65 9.51 4.15 3.60
N ARG A 66 9.69 5.12 4.50
CA ARG A 66 10.55 5.01 5.70
C ARG A 66 9.80 4.54 6.95
N GLY A 67 8.51 4.22 6.84
CA GLY A 67 7.65 3.85 7.98
C GLY A 67 7.32 5.01 8.92
N GLU A 68 7.61 6.25 8.53
CA GLU A 68 7.29 7.47 9.28
C GLU A 68 5.82 7.91 9.00
N PHE A 69 4.87 7.01 9.24
CA PHE A 69 3.49 7.10 8.73
C PHE A 69 2.71 8.33 9.22
N ASP A 70 2.80 8.71 10.50
CA ASP A 70 2.11 9.90 11.01
C ASP A 70 2.64 11.20 10.40
N ALA A 71 3.96 11.27 10.17
CA ALA A 71 4.58 12.39 9.47
C ALA A 71 4.16 12.39 7.98
N SER A 72 4.07 11.21 7.36
CA SER A 72 3.56 11.05 6.01
C SER A 72 2.13 11.59 5.86
N LEU A 73 1.21 11.21 6.75
CA LEU A 73 -0.17 11.71 6.73
C LEU A 73 -0.25 13.23 6.83
N ARG A 74 0.52 13.85 7.75
CA ARG A 74 0.56 15.31 7.88
C ARG A 74 1.11 15.98 6.62
N ALA A 75 2.16 15.43 6.03
CA ALA A 75 2.74 15.95 4.79
C ALA A 75 1.77 15.82 3.60
N ALA A 76 1.04 14.71 3.49
CA ALA A 76 0.05 14.51 2.44
C ALA A 76 -1.17 15.44 2.59
N GLU A 77 -1.67 15.63 3.82
CA GLU A 77 -2.72 16.62 4.12
C GLU A 77 -2.27 18.03 3.76
N ARG A 78 -1.00 18.36 4.05
CA ARG A 78 -0.43 19.64 3.67
C ARG A 78 -0.30 19.79 2.16
N ALA A 79 0.11 18.75 1.45
CA ALA A 79 0.15 18.74 -0.01
C ALA A 79 -1.23 19.08 -0.61
N LEU A 80 -2.28 18.44 -0.12
CA LEU A 80 -3.65 18.70 -0.57
C LEU A 80 -4.12 20.12 -0.26
N ALA A 81 -3.73 20.67 0.90
CA ALA A 81 -4.08 22.04 1.28
C ALA A 81 -3.39 23.10 0.39
N GLU A 82 -2.19 22.81 -0.09
CA GLU A 82 -1.39 23.72 -0.91
C GLU A 82 -1.60 23.53 -2.42
N ASP A 83 -2.16 22.39 -2.84
CA ASP A 83 -2.44 22.08 -4.24
C ASP A 83 -3.71 22.81 -4.72
N ALA A 84 -3.59 24.12 -4.95
CA ALA A 84 -4.69 24.97 -5.37
C ALA A 84 -5.37 24.51 -6.68
N PHE A 85 -4.66 23.75 -7.52
CA PHE A 85 -5.14 23.26 -8.80
C PHE A 85 -5.47 21.75 -8.80
N LEU A 86 -5.26 21.07 -7.67
CA LEU A 86 -5.50 19.63 -7.51
C LEU A 86 -4.74 18.77 -8.54
N GLU A 87 -3.57 19.22 -9.01
CA GLU A 87 -2.77 18.51 -10.02
C GLU A 87 -2.36 17.12 -9.53
N ASP A 88 -1.96 17.03 -8.26
CA ASP A 88 -1.46 15.80 -7.64
C ASP A 88 -2.51 15.15 -6.73
N ALA A 89 -3.70 15.77 -6.59
CA ALA A 89 -4.73 15.39 -5.63
C ALA A 89 -5.14 13.90 -5.70
N ARG A 90 -5.26 13.31 -6.89
CA ARG A 90 -5.56 11.87 -7.06
C ARG A 90 -4.54 11.00 -6.31
N GLN A 91 -3.25 11.28 -6.51
CA GLN A 91 -2.16 10.54 -5.90
C GLN A 91 -2.11 10.80 -4.38
N VAL A 92 -2.38 12.04 -3.97
CA VAL A 92 -2.43 12.41 -2.55
C VAL A 92 -3.58 11.70 -1.80
N TYR A 93 -4.78 11.60 -2.38
CA TYR A 93 -5.87 10.83 -1.76
C TYR A 93 -5.55 9.34 -1.64
N ARG A 94 -4.94 8.77 -2.67
CA ARG A 94 -4.46 7.40 -2.65
C ARG A 94 -3.47 7.19 -1.50
N GLN A 95 -2.49 8.08 -1.38
CA GLN A 95 -1.49 8.04 -0.31
C GLN A 95 -2.14 8.18 1.08
N LEU A 96 -3.03 9.16 1.28
CA LEU A 96 -3.76 9.35 2.53
C LEU A 96 -4.55 8.12 2.96
N PHE A 97 -5.20 7.44 2.01
CA PHE A 97 -5.88 6.17 2.27
C PHE A 97 -4.90 5.07 2.67
N TYR A 98 -3.89 4.77 1.84
CA TYR A 98 -2.97 3.65 2.10
C TYR A 98 -2.17 3.85 3.38
N THR A 99 -1.65 5.05 3.66
CA THR A 99 -0.92 5.32 4.91
C THR A 99 -1.80 5.13 6.14
N ALA A 100 -3.07 5.55 6.09
CA ALA A 100 -3.99 5.34 7.21
C ALA A 100 -4.37 3.85 7.36
N PHE A 101 -4.58 3.16 6.24
CA PHE A 101 -4.95 1.75 6.20
C PHE A 101 -3.82 0.82 6.67
N GLU A 102 -2.57 1.11 6.29
CA GLU A 102 -1.35 0.43 6.77
C GLU A 102 -1.17 0.53 8.29
N GLN A 103 -1.71 1.60 8.90
CA GLN A 103 -1.70 1.80 10.35
C GLN A 103 -2.99 1.33 11.05
N GLU A 104 -3.88 0.62 10.35
CA GLU A 104 -5.19 0.18 10.87
C GLU A 104 -6.06 1.35 11.38
N GLN A 105 -5.79 2.59 10.93
CA GLN A 105 -6.62 3.77 11.23
C GLN A 105 -7.88 3.75 10.36
N ASN A 106 -8.73 2.73 10.56
CA ASN A 106 -9.83 2.36 9.67
C ASN A 106 -10.83 3.50 9.42
N GLU A 107 -11.16 4.30 10.42
CA GLU A 107 -12.05 5.47 10.25
C GLU A 107 -11.43 6.54 9.34
N ARG A 108 -10.13 6.83 9.53
CA ARG A 108 -9.41 7.80 8.72
C ARG A 108 -9.22 7.29 7.29
N ALA A 109 -8.89 6.02 7.13
CA ALA A 109 -8.82 5.36 5.83
C ALA A 109 -10.18 5.44 5.11
N ALA A 110 -11.28 5.10 5.78
CA ALA A 110 -12.62 5.18 5.21
C ALA A 110 -13.00 6.60 4.79
N ARG A 111 -12.67 7.61 5.60
CA ARG A 111 -12.87 9.02 5.25
C ARG A 111 -12.13 9.40 3.97
N TRP A 112 -10.83 9.11 3.86
CA TRP A 112 -10.05 9.46 2.68
C TRP A 112 -10.46 8.68 1.44
N CYS A 113 -10.83 7.41 1.62
CA CYS A 113 -11.39 6.59 0.55
C CYS A 113 -12.71 7.20 0.01
N ALA A 114 -13.63 7.60 0.89
CA ALA A 114 -14.89 8.21 0.50
C ALA A 114 -14.67 9.55 -0.24
N GLU A 115 -13.78 10.39 0.28
CA GLU A 115 -13.45 11.69 -0.32
C GLU A 115 -12.80 11.52 -1.71
N GLY A 116 -11.79 10.65 -1.81
CA GLY A 116 -11.12 10.34 -3.07
C GLY A 116 -12.09 9.80 -4.12
N ARG A 117 -12.95 8.85 -3.75
CA ARG A 117 -13.99 8.30 -4.65
C ARG A 117 -15.02 9.34 -5.09
N ARG A 118 -15.41 10.26 -4.21
CA ARG A 118 -16.34 11.34 -4.55
C ARG A 118 -15.75 12.25 -5.63
N ARG A 119 -14.46 12.53 -5.54
CA ARG A 119 -13.74 13.46 -6.42
C ARG A 119 -13.28 12.78 -7.73
N PHE A 120 -12.99 11.49 -7.67
CA PHE A 120 -12.45 10.69 -8.77
C PHE A 120 -13.24 9.38 -8.95
N PRO A 121 -14.53 9.44 -9.36
CA PRO A 121 -15.43 8.28 -9.34
C PRO A 121 -15.10 7.17 -10.35
N HIS A 122 -14.26 7.47 -11.36
CA HIS A 122 -13.88 6.53 -12.43
C HIS A 122 -12.43 6.07 -12.34
N THR A 123 -11.74 6.36 -11.22
CA THR A 123 -10.33 6.03 -11.07
C THR A 123 -10.17 4.75 -10.27
N ALA A 124 -9.70 3.68 -10.92
CA ALA A 124 -9.69 2.32 -10.36
C ALA A 124 -8.96 2.19 -9.02
N ASP A 125 -7.84 2.88 -8.81
CA ASP A 125 -7.07 2.89 -7.55
C ASP A 125 -7.86 3.51 -6.38
N LEU A 126 -8.67 4.53 -6.65
CA LEU A 126 -9.57 5.13 -5.67
C LEU A 126 -10.87 4.34 -5.52
N ILE A 127 -11.31 3.57 -6.52
CA ILE A 127 -12.42 2.61 -6.33
C ILE A 127 -11.94 1.43 -5.46
N LEU A 128 -10.71 0.99 -5.68
CA LEU A 128 -10.05 -0.11 -4.99
C LEU A 128 -10.02 0.08 -3.46
N CYS A 129 -9.84 1.30 -2.95
CA CYS A 129 -9.79 1.52 -1.50
C CYS A 129 -11.05 0.99 -0.79
N ARG A 130 -12.23 1.06 -1.43
CA ARG A 130 -13.47 0.51 -0.87
C ARG A 130 -13.43 -1.01 -0.84
N LEU A 131 -12.89 -1.64 -1.89
CA LEU A 131 -12.75 -3.09 -1.96
C LEU A 131 -11.86 -3.59 -0.81
N LEU A 132 -10.72 -2.93 -0.58
CA LEU A 132 -9.81 -3.24 0.52
C LEU A 132 -10.53 -3.16 1.87
N ILE A 133 -11.21 -2.04 2.15
CA ILE A 133 -11.96 -1.86 3.40
C ILE A 133 -12.98 -2.99 3.61
N LEU A 134 -13.81 -3.30 2.61
CA LEU A 134 -14.83 -4.34 2.72
C LEU A 134 -14.24 -5.74 2.90
N ALA A 135 -13.12 -6.03 2.23
CA ALA A 135 -12.51 -7.34 2.23
C ALA A 135 -11.71 -7.62 3.52
N THR A 136 -11.15 -6.60 4.20
CA THR A 136 -10.13 -6.82 5.24
C THR A 136 -10.47 -6.25 6.62
N VAL A 137 -11.32 -5.23 6.74
CA VAL A 137 -11.52 -4.56 8.04
C VAL A 137 -12.45 -5.38 8.92
N ASP A 138 -11.94 -5.85 10.06
CA ASP A 138 -12.63 -6.79 10.95
C ASP A 138 -13.94 -6.27 11.52
N THR A 139 -14.04 -4.96 11.78
CA THR A 139 -15.26 -4.32 12.29
C THR A 139 -16.37 -4.19 11.24
N ILE A 140 -16.07 -4.47 9.97
CA ILE A 140 -17.04 -4.48 8.87
C ILE A 140 -17.43 -5.93 8.59
N PRO A 141 -18.71 -6.33 8.75
CA PRO A 141 -19.15 -7.68 8.44
C PRO A 141 -18.80 -8.07 7.00
N PRO A 142 -18.32 -9.30 6.75
CA PRO A 142 -18.00 -9.74 5.40
C PRO A 142 -19.26 -9.83 4.55
N ASP A 143 -19.24 -9.17 3.39
CA ASP A 143 -20.32 -9.17 2.40
C ASP A 143 -19.73 -9.46 1.00
N PRO A 144 -19.71 -10.74 0.58
CA PRO A 144 -19.20 -11.11 -0.74
C PRO A 144 -19.94 -10.44 -1.90
N GLY A 145 -21.23 -10.13 -1.75
CA GLY A 145 -22.02 -9.45 -2.79
C GLY A 145 -21.58 -8.00 -2.98
N ALA A 146 -21.39 -7.26 -1.87
CA ALA A 146 -20.85 -5.91 -1.93
C ALA A 146 -19.43 -5.86 -2.49
N VAL A 147 -18.57 -6.81 -2.10
CA VAL A 147 -17.20 -6.94 -2.61
C VAL A 147 -17.21 -7.24 -4.12
N ALA A 148 -18.05 -8.17 -4.58
CA ALA A 148 -18.18 -8.49 -6.00
C ALA A 148 -18.62 -7.27 -6.84
N ALA A 149 -19.61 -6.51 -6.36
CA ALA A 149 -20.08 -5.32 -7.07
C ALA A 149 -18.99 -4.23 -7.21
N VAL A 150 -18.16 -4.06 -6.17
CA VAL A 150 -17.02 -3.14 -6.22
C VAL A 150 -15.91 -3.70 -7.12
N ALA A 151 -15.60 -4.99 -7.03
CA ALA A 151 -14.62 -5.68 -7.87
C ALA A 151 -14.92 -5.50 -9.37
N ASP A 152 -16.18 -5.75 -9.78
CA ASP A 152 -16.63 -5.53 -11.14
C ASP A 152 -16.43 -4.07 -11.60
N THR A 153 -16.64 -3.13 -10.68
CA THR A 153 -16.44 -1.71 -10.95
C THR A 153 -14.97 -1.38 -11.11
N VAL A 154 -14.07 -1.96 -10.30
CA VAL A 154 -12.62 -1.82 -10.46
C VAL A 154 -12.19 -2.32 -11.84
N VAL A 155 -12.57 -3.57 -12.20
CA VAL A 155 -12.17 -4.19 -13.47
C VAL A 155 -12.69 -3.42 -14.70
N ARG A 156 -13.86 -2.77 -14.61
CA ARG A 156 -14.37 -1.90 -15.69
C ARG A 156 -13.60 -0.59 -15.87
N ASN A 157 -12.87 -0.13 -14.86
CA ASN A 157 -12.18 1.17 -14.87
C ASN A 157 -10.63 1.03 -14.98
N VAL A 158 -10.11 -0.17 -15.22
CA VAL A 158 -8.69 -0.39 -15.53
C VAL A 158 -8.47 -0.50 -17.04
N ALA A 159 -7.23 -0.32 -17.48
CA ALA A 159 -6.90 -0.47 -18.90
C ALA A 159 -7.16 -1.93 -19.35
N PRO A 160 -7.65 -2.15 -20.59
CA PRO A 160 -7.92 -3.51 -21.08
C PRO A 160 -6.71 -4.46 -20.98
N ALA A 161 -5.50 -3.93 -21.20
CA ALA A 161 -4.25 -4.67 -21.07
C ALA A 161 -3.99 -5.21 -19.66
N ASP A 162 -4.47 -4.51 -18.62
CA ASP A 162 -4.25 -4.88 -17.22
C ASP A 162 -5.40 -5.72 -16.65
N SER A 163 -6.50 -5.88 -17.40
CA SER A 163 -7.75 -6.49 -16.91
C SER A 163 -7.57 -7.91 -16.37
N GLY A 164 -6.65 -8.70 -16.93
CA GLY A 164 -6.35 -10.05 -16.45
C GLY A 164 -5.73 -10.05 -15.04
N ALA A 165 -4.74 -9.19 -14.80
CA ALA A 165 -4.07 -9.09 -13.51
C ALA A 165 -5.02 -8.53 -12.44
N TRP A 166 -5.83 -7.54 -12.81
CA TRP A 166 -6.86 -6.99 -11.92
C TRP A 166 -7.97 -7.98 -11.60
N ARG A 167 -8.35 -8.87 -12.53
CA ARG A 167 -9.28 -9.97 -12.25
C ARG A 167 -8.73 -10.93 -11.20
N ALA A 168 -7.48 -11.37 -11.33
CA ALA A 168 -6.83 -12.22 -10.34
C ALA A 168 -6.76 -11.53 -8.96
N TYR A 169 -6.43 -10.24 -8.95
CA TYR A 169 -6.40 -9.46 -7.71
C TYR A 169 -7.77 -9.37 -7.03
N VAL A 170 -8.83 -9.02 -7.76
CA VAL A 170 -10.17 -8.92 -7.14
C VAL A 170 -10.73 -10.28 -6.72
N ASP A 171 -10.38 -11.36 -7.43
CA ASP A 171 -10.70 -12.73 -7.03
C ASP A 171 -10.04 -13.09 -5.69
N MET A 172 -8.80 -12.64 -5.45
CA MET A 172 -8.16 -12.78 -4.13
C MET A 172 -8.89 -11.98 -3.03
N GLN A 173 -9.44 -10.81 -3.34
CA GLN A 173 -10.22 -10.05 -2.34
C GLN A 173 -11.59 -10.70 -2.04
N LEU A 174 -12.20 -11.34 -3.04
CA LEU A 174 -13.38 -12.18 -2.83
C LEU A 174 -13.03 -13.39 -1.97
N ALA A 175 -11.92 -14.09 -2.25
CA ALA A 175 -11.45 -15.20 -1.42
C ALA A 175 -11.28 -14.79 0.06
N LYS A 176 -10.62 -13.65 0.31
CA LYS A 176 -10.46 -13.07 1.65
C LYS A 176 -11.80 -12.82 2.34
N THR A 177 -12.77 -12.28 1.60
CA THR A 177 -14.11 -12.00 2.11
C THR A 177 -14.88 -13.28 2.47
N PHE A 178 -14.80 -14.31 1.63
CA PHE A 178 -15.41 -15.61 1.91
C PHE A 178 -14.74 -16.32 3.09
N ALA A 179 -13.41 -16.21 3.22
CA ALA A 179 -12.68 -16.73 4.38
C ALA A 179 -13.15 -16.06 5.68
N ARG A 180 -13.25 -14.73 5.71
CA ARG A 180 -13.82 -13.98 6.85
C ARG A 180 -15.27 -14.35 7.16
N ALA A 181 -16.05 -14.72 6.15
CA ALA A 181 -17.42 -15.19 6.30
C ALA A 181 -17.54 -16.65 6.78
N GLY A 182 -16.41 -17.35 7.00
CA GLY A 182 -16.39 -18.76 7.38
C GLY A 182 -16.76 -19.72 6.23
N GLN A 183 -16.76 -19.25 4.98
CA GLN A 183 -17.16 -20.02 3.80
C GLN A 183 -15.91 -20.57 3.09
N ALA A 184 -15.27 -21.56 3.71
CA ALA A 184 -13.97 -22.09 3.28
C ALA A 184 -13.96 -22.59 1.82
N ASP A 185 -14.95 -23.40 1.42
CA ASP A 185 -15.04 -23.93 0.05
C ASP A 185 -15.10 -22.82 -1.01
N SER A 186 -15.83 -21.73 -0.71
CA SER A 186 -15.92 -20.58 -1.62
C SER A 186 -14.61 -19.81 -1.67
N ALA A 187 -13.95 -19.62 -0.53
CA ALA A 187 -12.64 -18.98 -0.48
C ALA A 187 -11.62 -19.74 -1.34
N GLU A 188 -11.53 -21.06 -1.19
CA GLU A 188 -10.65 -21.92 -1.99
C GLU A 188 -10.95 -21.85 -3.48
N ALA A 189 -12.24 -21.85 -3.86
CA ALA A 189 -12.63 -21.71 -5.26
C ALA A 189 -12.16 -20.38 -5.88
N TYR A 190 -12.21 -19.28 -5.11
CA TYR A 190 -11.72 -17.99 -5.57
C TYR A 190 -10.19 -17.89 -5.60
N ILE A 191 -9.49 -18.54 -4.67
CA ILE A 191 -8.03 -18.71 -4.76
C ILE A 191 -7.66 -19.46 -6.04
N GLY A 192 -8.34 -20.57 -6.33
CA GLY A 192 -8.14 -21.35 -7.55
C GLY A 192 -8.41 -20.54 -8.83
N ARG A 193 -9.47 -19.71 -8.83
CA ARG A 193 -9.76 -18.78 -9.93
C ARG A 193 -8.66 -17.74 -10.13
N ALA A 194 -8.14 -17.15 -9.05
CA ALA A 194 -7.07 -16.17 -9.13
C ALA A 194 -5.81 -16.80 -9.77
N HIS A 195 -5.43 -18.00 -9.34
CA HIS A 195 -4.32 -18.79 -9.93
C HIS A 195 -4.57 -19.19 -11.38
N GLY A 196 -5.81 -19.48 -11.77
CA GLY A 196 -6.18 -19.77 -13.15
C GLY A 196 -6.14 -18.55 -14.09
N GLY A 197 -5.92 -17.35 -13.57
CA GLY A 197 -5.81 -16.10 -14.31
C GLY A 197 -4.37 -15.59 -14.46
N ALA A 198 -4.22 -14.29 -14.69
CA ALA A 198 -2.91 -13.64 -14.75
C ALA A 198 -2.35 -13.35 -13.34
N PHE A 199 -2.19 -14.41 -12.53
CA PHE A 199 -1.72 -14.33 -11.17
C PHE A 199 -0.30 -13.73 -11.11
N GLN A 200 -0.11 -12.76 -10.23
CA GLN A 200 1.16 -12.07 -10.06
C GLN A 200 1.82 -12.52 -8.76
N ALA A 201 3.15 -12.60 -8.73
CA ALA A 201 3.90 -13.02 -7.53
C ALA A 201 3.57 -12.20 -6.28
N TRP A 202 3.25 -10.91 -6.45
CA TRP A 202 2.89 -10.03 -5.35
C TRP A 202 1.54 -10.39 -4.68
N LEU A 203 0.67 -11.16 -5.36
CA LEU A 203 -0.58 -11.69 -4.78
C LEU A 203 -0.33 -12.80 -3.75
N GLY A 204 0.87 -13.38 -3.71
CA GLY A 204 1.23 -14.39 -2.71
C GLY A 204 1.05 -13.89 -1.27
N TYR A 205 1.23 -12.58 -1.04
CA TYR A 205 0.96 -11.97 0.25
C TYR A 205 -0.53 -11.92 0.60
N ASP A 206 -1.39 -11.54 -0.35
CA ASP A 206 -2.85 -11.57 -0.19
C ASP A 206 -3.37 -13.00 0.04
N GLU A 207 -2.78 -13.98 -0.65
CA GLU A 207 -3.09 -15.38 -0.42
C GLU A 207 -2.65 -15.82 0.97
N ALA A 208 -1.42 -15.52 1.40
CA ALA A 208 -0.94 -15.87 2.73
C ALA A 208 -1.88 -15.36 3.83
N HIS A 209 -2.32 -14.11 3.75
CA HIS A 209 -3.31 -13.58 4.71
C HIS A 209 -4.67 -14.29 4.60
N THR A 210 -5.12 -14.62 3.38
CA THR A 210 -6.36 -15.40 3.18
C THR A 210 -6.25 -16.80 3.81
N ARG A 211 -5.10 -17.45 3.69
CA ARG A 211 -4.81 -18.75 4.34
C ARG A 211 -4.87 -18.65 5.86
N LEU A 212 -4.38 -17.54 6.45
CA LEU A 212 -4.52 -17.30 7.89
C LEU A 212 -5.99 -17.22 8.32
N LEU A 213 -6.82 -16.50 7.57
CA LEU A 213 -8.26 -16.38 7.83
C LEU A 213 -9.00 -17.73 7.73
N LEU A 214 -8.49 -18.65 6.91
CA LEU A 214 -8.98 -20.04 6.80
C LEU A 214 -8.44 -20.97 7.90
N GLY A 215 -7.59 -20.47 8.80
CA GLY A 215 -6.89 -21.28 9.82
C GLY A 215 -5.76 -22.14 9.26
N GLN A 216 -5.36 -21.94 7.99
CA GLN A 216 -4.34 -22.70 7.28
C GLN A 216 -2.95 -22.10 7.51
N ARG A 217 -2.53 -22.07 8.78
CA ARG A 217 -1.31 -21.36 9.22
C ARG A 217 -0.03 -21.85 8.53
N ASP A 218 0.09 -23.15 8.30
CA ASP A 218 1.29 -23.73 7.68
C ASP A 218 1.45 -23.28 6.22
N SER A 219 0.35 -23.29 5.46
CA SER A 219 0.32 -22.77 4.09
C SER A 219 0.65 -21.28 4.03
N ALA A 220 0.13 -20.49 4.98
CA ALA A 220 0.45 -19.07 5.06
C ALA A 220 1.95 -18.84 5.28
N LEU A 221 2.61 -19.57 6.19
CA LEU A 221 4.03 -19.42 6.46
C LEU A 221 4.91 -19.80 5.24
N VAL A 222 4.53 -20.84 4.49
CA VAL A 222 5.23 -21.21 3.25
C VAL A 222 5.14 -20.09 2.20
N LEU A 223 3.94 -19.53 2.02
CA LEU A 223 3.73 -18.41 1.08
C LEU A 223 4.50 -17.15 1.50
N LEU A 224 4.54 -16.85 2.80
CA LEU A 224 5.33 -15.72 3.32
C LEU A 224 6.83 -15.95 3.12
N ALA A 225 7.33 -17.18 3.31
CA ALA A 225 8.73 -17.49 3.05
C ALA A 225 9.11 -17.24 1.59
N GLY A 226 8.33 -17.77 0.65
CA GLY A 226 8.53 -17.51 -0.78
C GLY A 226 8.39 -16.03 -1.15
N TYR A 227 7.55 -15.27 -0.45
CA TYR A 227 7.43 -13.83 -0.66
C TYR A 227 8.69 -13.06 -0.23
N LEU A 228 9.35 -13.47 0.87
CA LEU A 228 10.59 -12.83 1.33
C LEU A 228 11.76 -13.10 0.38
N GLU A 229 11.79 -14.24 -0.32
CA GLU A 229 12.80 -14.49 -1.35
C GLU A 229 12.75 -13.43 -2.46
N ILE A 230 11.56 -12.91 -2.77
CA ILE A 230 11.34 -11.88 -3.80
C ILE A 230 11.47 -10.46 -3.20
N GLN A 231 11.06 -10.28 -1.94
CA GLN A 231 11.00 -8.98 -1.27
C GLN A 231 11.58 -9.03 0.15
N PRO A 232 12.91 -9.20 0.33
CA PRO A 232 13.51 -9.39 1.65
C PRO A 232 13.24 -8.25 2.64
N GLY A 233 13.17 -7.01 2.12
CA GLY A 233 12.92 -5.81 2.94
C GLY A 233 11.55 -5.79 3.64
N ARG A 234 10.64 -6.72 3.32
CA ARG A 234 9.33 -6.83 3.98
C ARG A 234 9.43 -7.38 5.41
N ALA A 235 10.49 -8.14 5.72
CA ALA A 235 10.70 -8.70 7.05
C ALA A 235 10.75 -7.62 8.15
N GLU A 236 11.27 -6.42 7.85
CA GLU A 236 11.30 -5.31 8.81
C GLU A 236 9.91 -4.77 9.15
N TYR A 237 8.97 -4.82 8.20
CA TYR A 237 7.62 -4.25 8.33
C TYR A 237 6.62 -5.21 8.99
N TRP A 238 6.72 -6.50 8.69
CA TRP A 238 5.77 -7.54 9.12
C TRP A 238 5.50 -7.64 10.64
N PRO A 239 6.43 -7.35 11.55
CA PRO A 239 6.15 -7.23 12.99
C PRO A 239 5.12 -6.16 13.37
N ARG A 240 4.77 -5.25 12.45
CA ARG A 240 3.81 -4.16 12.66
C ARG A 240 2.62 -4.25 11.71
N ASP A 241 2.61 -5.22 10.81
CA ASP A 241 1.51 -5.43 9.87
C ASP A 241 0.36 -6.16 10.57
N TRP A 242 -0.78 -5.48 10.69
CA TRP A 242 -1.95 -5.99 11.38
C TRP A 242 -2.57 -7.22 10.69
N TRP A 243 -2.30 -7.44 9.39
CA TRP A 243 -2.75 -8.66 8.68
C TRP A 243 -2.07 -9.93 9.18
N LEU A 244 -0.89 -9.80 9.80
CA LEU A 244 -0.09 -10.92 10.31
C LEU A 244 -0.11 -10.99 11.84
N ARG A 245 -1.01 -10.24 12.50
CA ARG A 245 -1.08 -10.18 13.96
C ARG A 245 -1.14 -11.57 14.61
N ASP A 246 -1.87 -12.50 14.00
CA ASP A 246 -2.01 -13.88 14.47
C ASP A 246 -0.71 -14.69 14.44
N LEU A 247 0.30 -14.23 13.70
CA LEU A 247 1.61 -14.86 13.59
C LEU A 247 2.67 -14.23 14.50
N TRP A 248 2.46 -13.06 15.09
CA TRP A 248 3.48 -12.35 15.89
C TRP A 248 4.03 -13.18 17.06
N THR A 249 3.25 -14.14 17.55
CA THR A 249 3.66 -15.08 18.60
C THR A 249 4.14 -16.44 18.10
N ASP A 250 4.00 -16.74 16.81
CA ASP A 250 4.43 -18.02 16.23
C ASP A 250 5.97 -18.04 16.11
N PRO A 251 6.65 -19.04 16.71
CA PRO A 251 8.12 -19.12 16.66
C PRO A 251 8.66 -19.26 15.23
N ARG A 252 7.94 -19.93 14.33
CA ARG A 252 8.34 -20.11 12.92
C ARG A 252 8.28 -18.80 12.15
N PHE A 253 7.31 -17.95 12.48
CA PHE A 253 7.23 -16.60 11.91
C PHE A 253 8.40 -15.74 12.38
N ARG A 254 8.75 -15.79 13.68
CA ARG A 254 9.92 -15.06 14.20
C ARG A 254 11.23 -15.55 13.62
N GLU A 255 11.36 -16.86 13.44
CA GLU A 255 12.50 -17.47 12.75
C GLU A 255 12.59 -16.92 11.32
N LEU A 256 11.49 -16.96 10.56
CA LEU A 256 11.43 -16.43 9.19
C LEU A 256 11.89 -14.97 9.07
N LEU A 257 11.56 -14.13 10.05
CA LEU A 257 12.00 -12.73 10.10
C LEU A 257 13.48 -12.55 10.49
N GLY A 258 14.08 -13.56 11.15
CA GLY A 258 15.48 -13.57 11.56
C GLY A 258 16.42 -14.26 10.57
N THR A 259 15.91 -15.14 9.69
CA THR A 259 16.74 -15.88 8.72
C THR A 259 17.16 -15.05 7.49
N THR A 260 16.58 -13.87 7.26
CA THR A 260 16.90 -13.02 6.10
C THR A 260 18.13 -12.12 6.29
N ALA A 261 18.99 -12.43 7.27
CA ALA A 261 20.26 -11.75 7.51
C ALA A 261 21.41 -12.75 7.42
N ASP A 262 21.72 -13.21 6.21
CA ASP A 262 23.01 -13.78 5.82
C ASP A 262 23.29 -13.45 4.34
#